data_AF-A0A2V8JFZ2-F1
#
_entry.id   AF-A0A2V8JFZ2-F1
#
_cell.length_a   1.000
_cell.length_b   1.000
_cell.length_c   1.000
_cell.angle_alpha   90.00
_cell.angle_beta   90.00
_cell.angle_gamma   90.00
#
_symmetry.space_group_name_H-M   'P 1'
#
loop_
_entity.id
_entity.type
_entity.pdbx_description
1 polymer ?
#
loop_
_entity_poly.entity_id
_entity_poly.type
_entity_poly.pdbx_seq_one_letter_code
_entity_poly.pdbx_strand_id
1 'polypeptide(L)' 'MSNDRLFLPVRDVVRELGLSRNIVLALIRAQQLPAIQLGSDEKMHYRVRRSDVERYRHALREESVT' A
#
# COMPACT_ATOMS: atom_id res chain seq x y z
N MET A 1 -20.02 9.72 -8.45
CA MET A 1 -18.64 9.53 -8.96
C MET A 1 -17.94 8.51 -8.07
N SER A 2 -17.53 7.36 -8.63
CA SER A 2 -17.09 6.19 -7.85
C SER A 2 -15.69 6.38 -7.24
N ASN A 3 -15.64 6.69 -5.94
CA ASN A 3 -14.41 6.89 -5.15
C ASN A 3 -13.61 5.58 -4.93
N ASP A 4 -14.15 4.42 -5.29
CA ASP A 4 -13.50 3.11 -5.12
C ASP A 4 -12.25 2.89 -5.99
N ARG A 5 -11.95 3.76 -6.97
CA ARG A 5 -10.75 3.62 -7.81
C ARG A 5 -9.47 4.21 -7.19
N LEU A 6 -9.59 5.06 -6.17
CA LEU A 6 -8.45 5.80 -5.60
C LEU A 6 -7.68 4.99 -4.55
N PHE A 7 -8.33 4.00 -3.94
CA PHE A 7 -7.76 3.20 -2.85
C PHE A 7 -7.68 1.73 -3.22
N LEU A 8 -6.54 1.12 -2.93
CA LEU A 8 -6.25 -0.28 -3.17
C LEU A 8 -6.26 -1.05 -1.85
N PRO A 9 -6.94 -2.21 -1.77
CA PRO A 9 -6.78 -3.11 -0.63
C PRO A 9 -5.36 -3.69 -0.61
N VAL A 10 -4.87 -4.10 0.56
CA VAL A 10 -3.52 -4.69 0.73
C VAL A 10 -3.21 -5.79 -0.29
N ARG A 11 -4.19 -6.63 -0.64
CA ARG A 11 -4.02 -7.71 -1.63
C ARG A 11 -3.58 -7.19 -3.00
N ASP A 12 -4.13 -6.06 -3.43
CA ASP A 12 -3.81 -5.49 -4.73
C ASP A 12 -2.49 -4.72 -4.66
N VAL A 13 -2.21 -4.05 -3.54
CA VAL A 13 -0.90 -3.42 -3.27
C VAL A 13 0.25 -4.43 -3.34
N VAL A 14 0.04 -5.62 -2.77
CA VAL A 14 0.98 -6.76 -2.85
C VAL A 14 1.29 -7.13 -4.31
N ARG A 15 0.26 -7.17 -5.17
CA ARG A 15 0.44 -7.47 -6.60
C ARG A 15 1.16 -6.35 -7.34
N GLU A 16 0.81 -5.10 -7.06
CA GLU A 16 1.40 -3.91 -7.71
C GLU A 16 2.89 -3.71 -7.35
N LEU A 17 3.25 -3.95 -6.09
CA LEU A 17 4.63 -3.80 -5.61
C LEU A 17 5.46 -5.09 -5.76
N GLY A 18 4.82 -6.24 -6.02
CA GLY A 18 5.50 -7.54 -6.04
C GLY A 18 6.06 -7.97 -4.68
N LEU A 19 5.53 -7.43 -3.58
CA LEU A 19 5.99 -7.67 -2.20
C LEU A 19 5.06 -8.60 -1.44
N SER A 20 5.57 -9.35 -0.48
CA SER A 20 4.70 -10.18 0.37
C SER A 20 3.75 -9.33 1.22
N ARG A 21 2.60 -9.91 1.60
CA ARG A 21 1.63 -9.23 2.48
C ARG A 21 2.27 -8.76 3.78
N ASN A 22 3.18 -9.53 4.36
CA ASN A 22 3.87 -9.19 5.60
C ASN A 22 4.77 -7.96 5.42
N ILE A 23 5.50 -7.87 4.31
CA ILE A 23 6.33 -6.71 3.98
C ILE A 23 5.45 -5.47 3.81
N VAL A 24 4.36 -5.56 3.03
CA VAL A 24 3.43 -4.42 2.84
C VAL A 24 2.85 -3.95 4.17
N LEU A 25 2.46 -4.86 5.07
CA LEU A 25 1.99 -4.49 6.41
C LEU A 25 3.09 -3.85 7.26
N ALA A 26 4.33 -4.31 7.14
CA ALA A 26 5.47 -3.68 7.83
C ALA A 26 5.71 -2.25 7.32
N LEU A 27 5.64 -2.02 6.00
CA LEU A 27 5.75 -0.69 5.40
C LEU A 27 4.65 0.26 5.87
N ILE A 28 3.42 -0.25 6.00
CA ILE A 28 2.29 0.52 6.55
C ILE A 28 2.55 0.88 8.02
N ARG A 29 2.97 -0.09 8.83
CA ARG A 29 3.28 0.13 10.26
C ARG A 29 4.46 1.09 10.46
N ALA A 30 5.44 1.04 9.58
CA ALA A 30 6.59 1.94 9.56
C ALA A 30 6.26 3.34 8.97
N GLN A 31 5.00 3.58 8.57
CA GLN A 31 4.54 4.82 7.93
C GLN A 31 5.24 5.15 6.59
N GLN A 32 5.94 4.19 5.99
CA GLN A 32 6.56 4.33 4.67
C GLN A 32 5.55 4.20 3.54
N LEU A 33 4.43 3.51 3.78
CA LEU A 33 3.32 3.40 2.85
C LEU A 33 2.02 3.86 3.54
N PRO A 34 1.56 5.10 3.33
CA PRO A 34 0.38 5.64 3.97
C PRO A 34 -0.88 4.81 3.68
N ALA A 35 -1.58 4.38 4.73
CA ALA A 35 -2.79 3.58 4.59
C ALA A 35 -3.89 4.09 5.53
N ILE A 36 -5.13 3.94 5.08
CA ILE A 36 -6.33 4.10 5.91
C ILE A 36 -6.68 2.73 6.47
N GLN A 37 -6.85 2.68 7.79
CA GLN A 37 -7.38 1.51 8.49
C GLN A 37 -8.91 1.56 8.48
N LEU A 38 -9.53 0.47 8.06
CA LEU A 38 -10.97 0.29 7.99
C LEU A 38 -11.35 -0.95 8.81
N GLY A 39 -12.36 -0.82 9.67
CA GLY A 39 -12.93 -1.91 10.46
C GLY A 39 -12.71 -1.77 11.97
N SER A 40 -13.60 -2.40 12.73
CA SER A 40 -13.54 -2.52 14.19
C SER A 40 -12.96 -3.89 14.57
N ASP A 41 -12.05 -3.88 15.55
CA ASP A 41 -11.28 -4.97 16.20
C ASP A 41 -11.02 -6.31 15.48
N GLU A 42 -12.01 -7.07 15.02
CA GLU A 42 -11.79 -8.44 14.49
C GLU A 42 -11.41 -8.52 13.00
N LYS A 43 -11.62 -7.45 12.22
CA LYS A 43 -11.34 -7.43 10.77
C LYS A 43 -10.68 -6.12 10.33
N MET A 44 -9.55 -5.79 10.93
CA MET A 44 -8.76 -4.64 10.50
C MET A 44 -8.29 -4.83 9.06
N HIS A 45 -8.81 -4.01 8.15
CA HIS A 45 -8.45 -3.96 6.75
C HIS A 45 -7.72 -2.64 6.45
N TYR A 46 -6.57 -2.71 5.79
CA TYR A 46 -5.89 -1.50 5.31
C TYR A 46 -6.22 -1.24 3.84
N ARG A 47 -6.41 0.03 3.50
CA ARG A 47 -6.49 0.53 2.13
C ARG A 47 -5.44 1.60 1.91
N VAL A 48 -4.69 1.49 0.82
CA VAL A 48 -3.59 2.40 0.45
C VAL A 48 -4.03 3.23 -0.74
N ARG A 49 -3.70 4.52 -0.80
CA ARG A 49 -3.99 5.30 -2.02
C ARG A 49 -3.11 4.81 -3.16
N ARG A 50 -3.69 4.69 -4.35
CA ARG A 50 -2.97 4.28 -5.56
C ARG A 50 -1.76 5.19 -5.84
N SER A 51 -1.91 6.50 -5.66
CA SER A 51 -0.82 7.47 -5.83
C SER A 51 0.38 7.22 -4.92
N ASP A 52 0.13 6.73 -3.70
CA ASP A 52 1.20 6.44 -2.73
C ASP A 52 1.93 5.15 -3.11
N VAL A 53 1.19 4.15 -3.62
CA VAL A 53 1.79 2.92 -4.19
C VAL A 53 2.67 3.24 -5.39
N GLU A 54 2.18 4.09 -6.31
CA GLU A 54 2.95 4.52 -7.49
C GLU A 54 4.20 5.28 -7.08
N ARG A 55 4.09 6.23 -6.14
CA ARG A 55 5.25 6.98 -5.61
C ARG A 55 6.28 6.05 -4.99
N TYR A 56 5.85 5.09 -4.17
CA TYR A 56 6.75 4.11 -3.57
C TYR A 56 7.46 3.25 -4.63
N ARG A 57 6.72 2.81 -5.66
CA ARG A 57 7.29 2.06 -6.79
C ARG A 57 8.33 2.88 -7.57
N HIS A 58 8.10 4.18 -7.74
CA HIS A 58 9.07 5.08 -8.37
C HIS A 58 10.34 5.20 -7.53
N ALA A 59 10.22 5.41 -6.21
CA ALA A 59 11.37 5.49 -5.31
C ALA A 59 12.22 4.21 -5.34
N LEU A 60 11.61 3.01 -5.33
CA LEU A 60 12.33 1.73 -5.43
C LEU A 60 13.17 1.61 -6.72
N ARG A 61 12.69 2.19 -7.83
CA ARG A 61 13.42 2.16 -9.11
C ARG A 61 14.62 3.09 -9.09
N GLU A 62 14.49 4.25 -8.47
CA GLU A 62 15.58 5.22 -8.36
C GLU A 62 16.71 4.71 -7.46
N GLU A 63 16.39 3.97 -6.39
CA GLU A 63 17.37 3.36 -5.49
C GLU A 63 18.19 2.23 -6.14
N SER A 64 17.67 1.61 -7.21
CA SER A 64 18.34 0.50 -7.92
C SER A 64 19.33 0.95 -9.02
N VAL A 65 19.47 2.27 -9.25
CA VAL A 65 20.32 2.85 -10.32
C VAL A 65 21.63 3.43 -9.76
N THR A 66 21.86 3.33 -8.45
CA THR A 66 23.09 3.82 -7.78
C THR A 66 23.97 2.66 -7.34
#